data_AF-A0A7K2N0V3-F1
#
_entry.id   AF-A0A7K2N0V3-F1
#
_cell.length_a   1.000
_cell.length_b   1.000
_cell.length_c   1.000
_cell.angle_alpha   90.00
_cell.angle_beta   90.00
_cell.angle_gamma   90.00
#
_symmetry.space_group_name_H-M   'P 1'
#
loop_
_entity.id
_entity.type
_entity.pdbx_description
1 polymer ?
#
loop_
_entity_poly.entity_id
_entity_poly.type
_entity_poly.pdbx_seq_one_letter_code
_entity_poly.pdbx_strand_id
1 'polypeptide(L)'
;MRELVRPARLAPGARVAVVAPSGPVPEERIQAGLDVLRGWDLDPVVAPHVLDRHCTFDYLAGPDADRAADLQAAWCDPSVDAVLCARGGYGAQRMADLLDW
;
A
#
# COMPACT_ATOMS: atom_id res chain seq x y z
N MET A 1 -17.20 18.13 13.04
CA MET A 1 -16.28 17.53 12.05
C MET A 1 -14.88 17.96 12.46
N ARG A 2 -13.92 17.02 12.62
CA ARG A 2 -12.52 17.40 12.81
C ARG A 2 -12.00 18.05 11.52
N GLU A 3 -11.15 19.05 11.65
CA GLU A 3 -10.49 19.68 10.51
C GLU A 3 -9.56 18.66 9.83
N LEU A 4 -9.59 18.60 8.49
CA LEU A 4 -8.74 17.69 7.73
C LEU A 4 -7.33 18.25 7.65
N VAL A 5 -6.33 17.44 7.99
CA VAL A 5 -4.92 17.80 7.86
C VAL A 5 -4.49 17.57 6.41
N ARG A 6 -3.87 18.59 5.81
CA ARG A 6 -3.26 18.46 4.48
C ARG A 6 -1.83 17.92 4.62
N PRO A 7 -1.50 16.76 4.01
CA PRO A 7 -0.14 16.24 4.06
C PRO A 7 0.83 17.13 3.27
N ALA A 8 2.11 17.04 3.62
CA ALA A 8 3.19 17.68 2.88
C ALA A 8 3.25 17.16 1.42
N ARG A 9 3.85 17.94 0.53
CA ARG A 9 4.13 17.47 -0.83
C ARG A 9 5.35 16.55 -0.78
N LEU A 10 5.34 15.50 -1.61
CA LEU A 10 6.52 14.68 -1.83
C LEU A 10 7.64 15.50 -2.46
N ALA A 11 8.86 15.19 -2.04
CA ALA A 11 10.10 15.76 -2.53
C ALA A 11 11.12 14.62 -2.75
N PRO A 12 12.21 14.85 -3.51
CA PRO A 12 13.31 13.90 -3.62
C PRO A 12 13.77 13.39 -2.24
N GLY A 13 13.94 12.09 -2.12
CA GLY A 13 14.28 11.37 -0.88
C GLY A 13 13.07 10.93 -0.05
N ALA A 14 11.85 11.35 -0.39
CA ALA A 14 10.66 10.95 0.36
C ALA A 14 10.38 9.45 0.25
N ARG A 15 10.04 8.83 1.38
CA ARG A 15 9.79 7.40 1.49
C ARG A 15 8.34 7.07 1.16
N VAL A 16 8.14 6.16 0.21
CA VAL A 16 6.80 5.80 -0.28
C VAL A 16 6.54 4.31 -0.07
N ALA A 17 5.63 3.99 0.85
CA ALA A 17 5.22 2.60 1.06
C ALA A 17 4.21 2.16 -0.02
N VAL A 18 4.43 0.98 -0.58
CA VAL A 18 3.54 0.35 -1.56
C VAL A 18 2.83 -0.83 -0.88
N VAL A 19 1.50 -0.81 -0.91
CA VAL A 19 0.62 -1.82 -0.26
C VAL A 19 -0.39 -2.40 -1.25
N ALA A 20 -0.95 -3.59 -0.99
CA ALA A 20 -1.93 -4.24 -1.87
C ALA A 20 -3.30 -4.48 -1.18
N PRO A 21 -4.08 -3.42 -0.88
CA PRO A 21 -5.35 -3.54 -0.14
C PRO A 21 -6.49 -4.21 -0.94
N SER A 22 -6.30 -4.45 -2.24
CA SER A 22 -7.31 -4.97 -3.15
C SER A 22 -6.82 -6.24 -3.86
N GLY A 23 -6.71 -6.26 -5.19
CA GLY A 23 -6.38 -7.49 -5.90
C GLY A 23 -4.88 -7.74 -6.10
N PRO A 24 -4.48 -8.98 -6.42
CA PRO A 24 -3.08 -9.41 -6.49
C PRO A 24 -2.40 -8.85 -7.74
N VAL A 25 -1.16 -8.40 -7.62
CA VAL A 25 -0.40 -7.75 -8.70
C VAL A 25 0.79 -8.62 -9.12
N PRO A 26 1.04 -8.79 -10.44
CA PRO A 26 2.26 -9.47 -10.90
C PRO A 26 3.52 -8.74 -10.44
N GLU A 27 4.54 -9.49 -10.05
CA GLU A 27 5.80 -8.93 -9.52
C GLU A 27 6.49 -7.99 -10.51
N GLU A 28 6.42 -8.30 -11.81
CA GLU A 28 7.04 -7.46 -12.84
C GLU A 28 6.38 -6.08 -12.91
N ARG A 29 5.07 -6.00 -12.63
CA ARG A 29 4.35 -4.72 -12.57
C ARG A 29 4.66 -3.93 -11.31
N ILE A 30 4.90 -4.61 -10.18
CA ILE A 30 5.43 -3.96 -8.99
C ILE A 30 6.78 -3.33 -9.31
N GLN A 31 7.73 -4.11 -9.84
CA GLN A 31 9.06 -3.56 -10.12
C GLN A 31 9.05 -2.41 -11.12
N ALA A 32 8.27 -2.51 -12.19
CA ALA A 32 8.11 -1.40 -13.13
C ALA A 32 7.56 -0.13 -12.45
N GLY A 33 6.64 -0.28 -11.50
CA GLY A 33 6.13 0.84 -10.69
C GLY A 33 7.18 1.41 -9.73
N LEU A 34 7.98 0.56 -9.09
CA LEU A 34 9.06 1.01 -8.21
C LEU A 34 10.14 1.77 -9.00
N ASP A 35 10.47 1.34 -10.22
CA ASP A 35 11.42 2.04 -11.07
C ASP A 35 10.93 3.44 -11.48
N VAL A 36 9.63 3.61 -11.70
CA VAL A 36 9.03 4.94 -11.92
C VAL A 36 9.19 5.83 -10.68
N LEU A 37 8.92 5.30 -9.48
CA LEU A 37 9.06 6.07 -8.24
C LEU A 37 10.52 6.45 -7.97
N ARG A 38 11.46 5.51 -8.18
CA ARG A 38 12.90 5.79 -8.11
C ARG A 38 13.32 6.86 -9.13
N GLY A 39 12.75 6.83 -10.33
CA GLY A 39 12.97 7.85 -11.36
C GLY A 39 12.42 9.24 -11.02
N TRP A 40 11.58 9.36 -9.98
CA TRP A 40 11.14 10.63 -9.39
C TRP A 40 11.99 11.03 -8.17
N ASP A 41 13.13 10.38 -7.97
CA ASP A 41 14.01 10.51 -6.81
C ASP A 41 13.35 10.13 -5.48
N LEU A 42 12.35 9.25 -5.47
CA LEU A 42 11.70 8.76 -4.25
C LEU A 42 12.35 7.45 -3.75
N ASP A 43 12.12 7.12 -2.47
CA ASP A 43 12.55 5.87 -1.83
C ASP A 43 11.36 4.91 -1.65
N PRO A 44 11.00 4.09 -2.66
CA PRO A 44 9.84 3.23 -2.54
C PRO A 44 10.15 1.94 -1.76
N VAL A 45 9.27 1.59 -0.83
CA VAL A 45 9.35 0.36 -0.03
C VAL A 45 8.11 -0.50 -0.19
N VAL A 46 8.31 -1.79 -0.43
CA VAL A 46 7.22 -2.75 -0.65
C VAL A 46 6.83 -3.37 0.68
N ALA A 47 5.54 -3.33 1.02
CA ALA A 47 5.04 -3.98 2.21
C ALA A 47 5.07 -5.52 2.09
N PRO A 48 5.21 -6.26 3.20
CA PRO A 48 5.43 -7.71 3.20
C PRO A 48 4.48 -8.54 2.33
N HIS A 49 3.19 -8.18 2.28
CA HIS A 49 2.14 -8.99 1.67
C HIS A 49 1.70 -8.50 0.28
N VAL A 50 2.46 -7.61 -0.37
CA VAL A 50 2.09 -7.03 -1.68
C VAL A 50 1.97 -8.07 -2.80
N LEU A 51 2.81 -9.11 -2.77
CA LEU A 51 2.85 -10.16 -3.81
C LEU A 51 2.03 -11.39 -3.43
N ASP A 52 1.37 -11.38 -2.28
CA ASP A 52 0.55 -12.48 -1.84
C ASP A 52 -0.67 -12.69 -2.76
N ARG A 53 -1.27 -13.87 -2.62
CA ARG A 53 -2.51 -14.24 -3.29
C ARG A 53 -3.39 -14.97 -2.31
N HIS A 54 -4.66 -14.59 -2.26
CA HIS A 54 -5.60 -15.30 -1.41
C HIS A 54 -5.85 -16.72 -1.95
N CYS A 55 -5.79 -17.72 -1.09
CA CYS A 55 -5.88 -19.14 -1.47
C CYS A 55 -7.23 -19.54 -2.10
N THR A 56 -8.34 -18.94 -1.65
CA THR A 56 -9.70 -19.20 -2.17
C THR A 56 -10.22 -18.14 -3.15
N PHE A 57 -9.82 -16.87 -2.98
CA PHE A 57 -10.36 -15.74 -3.73
C PHE A 57 -9.25 -15.11 -4.58
N ASP A 58 -9.02 -15.64 -5.78
CA ASP A 58 -7.95 -15.21 -6.69
C ASP A 58 -7.97 -13.72 -7.07
N TYR A 59 -9.09 -13.03 -6.87
CA TYR A 59 -9.24 -11.59 -7.06
C TYR A 59 -8.71 -10.75 -5.88
N LEU A 60 -8.19 -11.35 -4.80
CA LEU A 60 -7.62 -10.67 -3.62
C LEU A 60 -6.10 -10.90 -3.49
N ALA A 61 -5.37 -9.83 -3.13
CA ALA A 61 -3.92 -9.83 -2.93
C ALA A 61 -3.44 -10.58 -1.68
N GLY A 62 -4.33 -11.26 -0.95
CA GLY A 62 -3.99 -11.94 0.30
C GLY A 62 -5.20 -11.97 1.25
N PRO A 63 -5.04 -12.60 2.43
CA PRO A 63 -6.02 -12.53 3.52
C PRO A 63 -6.34 -11.10 3.92
N ASP A 64 -7.54 -10.87 4.47
CA ASP A 64 -7.96 -9.52 4.91
C ASP A 64 -7.05 -8.96 6.01
N ALA A 65 -6.63 -9.82 6.95
CA ALA A 65 -5.74 -9.45 8.06
C ALA A 65 -4.36 -8.98 7.58
N ASP A 66 -3.74 -9.71 6.65
CA ASP A 66 -2.41 -9.40 6.13
C ASP A 66 -2.41 -8.07 5.36
N ARG A 67 -3.44 -7.86 4.52
CA ARG A 67 -3.61 -6.61 3.78
C ARG A 67 -3.91 -5.42 4.70
N ALA A 68 -4.67 -5.65 5.78
CA ALA A 68 -4.95 -4.63 6.79
C ALA A 68 -3.69 -4.26 7.59
N ALA A 69 -2.90 -5.27 7.97
CA ALA A 69 -1.65 -5.09 8.70
C ALA A 69 -0.63 -4.29 7.88
N ASP A 70 -0.46 -4.61 6.60
CA ASP A 70 0.40 -3.84 5.68
C ASP A 70 -0.04 -2.39 5.56
N LEU A 71 -1.34 -2.15 5.38
CA LEU A 71 -1.88 -0.80 5.27
C LEU A 71 -1.67 0.00 6.56
N GLN A 72 -1.99 -0.59 7.71
CA GLN A 72 -1.86 0.09 9.00
C GLN A 72 -0.40 0.35 9.34
N ALA A 73 0.49 -0.62 9.15
CA ALA A 73 1.92 -0.45 9.37
C ALA A 73 2.48 0.69 8.50
N ALA A 74 2.14 0.71 7.20
CA ALA A 74 2.58 1.76 6.29
C ALA A 74 2.02 3.15 6.66
N TRP A 75 0.74 3.24 7.03
CA TRP A 75 0.08 4.50 7.37
C TRP A 75 0.49 5.06 8.73
N CYS A 76 0.84 4.19 9.68
CA CYS A 76 1.25 4.58 11.04
C CYS A 76 2.76 4.71 11.22
N ASP A 77 3.58 4.36 10.23
CA ASP A 77 5.03 4.53 10.28
C ASP A 77 5.40 6.01 10.04
N PRO A 78 5.97 6.72 11.05
CA PRO A 78 6.33 8.13 10.90
C PRO A 78 7.50 8.37 9.94
N SER A 79 8.19 7.32 9.49
CA SER A 79 9.22 7.42 8.45
C SER A 79 8.64 7.38 7.02
N VAL A 80 7.37 7.05 6.85
CA VAL A 80 6.70 6.98 5.54
C VAL A 80 6.01 8.32 5.22
N ASP A 81 6.39 8.93 4.10
CA ASP A 81 5.84 10.20 3.65
C ASP A 81 4.55 10.03 2.83
N ALA A 82 4.37 8.87 2.18
CA ALA A 82 3.15 8.52 1.46
C ALA A 82 2.93 7.01 1.37
N VAL A 83 1.66 6.63 1.27
CA VAL A 83 1.22 5.25 1.00
C VAL A 83 0.56 5.20 -0.37
N LEU A 84 1.02 4.29 -1.23
CA LEU A 84 0.45 4.02 -2.55
C LEU A 84 -0.13 2.61 -2.63
N CYS A 85 -1.36 2.50 -3.10
CA CYS A 85 -2.00 1.22 -3.38
C CYS A 85 -1.49 0.69 -4.72
N ALA A 86 -0.85 -0.48 -4.72
CA ALA A 86 -0.26 -1.11 -5.91
C ALA A 86 -1.26 -1.29 -7.06
N ARG A 87 -2.53 -1.58 -6.72
CA ARG A 87 -3.65 -1.60 -7.66
C ARG A 87 -4.98 -1.52 -6.91
N GLY A 88 -6.03 -1.08 -7.62
CA GLY A 88 -7.41 -1.32 -7.23
C GLY A 88 -7.89 -2.76 -7.46
N GLY A 89 -9.21 -2.93 -7.46
CA GLY A 89 -9.91 -4.21 -7.56
C GLY A 89 -11.07 -4.24 -6.58
N TYR A 90 -11.26 -5.39 -5.93
CA TYR A 90 -12.21 -5.57 -4.84
C TYR A 90 -11.48 -5.92 -3.55
N GLY A 91 -12.05 -5.57 -2.40
CA GLY A 91 -11.67 -6.13 -1.11
C GLY A 91 -11.16 -5.14 -0.08
N ALA A 92 -10.83 -3.91 -0.46
CA ALA A 92 -10.35 -2.91 0.50
C ALA A 92 -11.37 -2.64 1.63
N GLN A 93 -12.66 -2.63 1.29
CA GLN A 93 -13.74 -2.44 2.26
C GLN A 93 -13.86 -3.59 3.29
N ARG A 94 -13.31 -4.78 3.01
CA ARG A 94 -13.33 -5.92 3.95
C ARG A 94 -12.37 -5.73 5.11
N MET A 95 -11.40 -4.83 4.96
CA MET A 95 -10.39 -4.53 5.98
C MET A 95 -10.84 -3.46 6.97
N ALA A 96 -11.95 -2.76 6.71
CA ALA A 96 -12.33 -1.57 7.47
C ALA A 96 -12.48 -1.84 8.98
N ASP A 97 -13.05 -2.99 9.34
CA ASP A 97 -13.24 -3.41 10.74
C ASP A 97 -11.95 -3.99 11.38
N LEU A 98 -10.86 -4.12 10.62
CA LEU A 98 -9.56 -4.62 11.08
C LEU A 98 -8.57 -3.49 11.37
N LEU A 99 -8.90 -2.24 11.03
CA LEU A 99 -8.06 -1.07 11.25
C LEU A 99 -8.43 -0.37 12.56
N ASP A 100 -7.44 0.25 13.19
CA ASP A 100 -7.61 1.12 14.37
C ASP A 100 -7.82 2.57 13.90
N TRP A 101 -8.96 3.17 14.28
CA TRP A 101 -9.48 4.43 13.72
C TRP A 101 -9.44 5.60 14.71
#